data_AF-A0A0C2VV71-F1
#
_entry.id   AF-A0A0C2VV71-F1
#
_cell.length_a   1.000
_cell.length_b   1.000
_cell.length_c   1.000
_cell.angle_alpha   90.00
_cell.angle_beta   90.00
_cell.angle_gamma   90.00
#
_symmetry.space_group_name_H-M   'P 1'
#
loop_
_entity.id
_entity.type
_entity.pdbx_description
1 polymer ?
#
loop_
_entity_poly.entity_id
_entity_poly.type
_entity_poly.pdbx_seq_one_letter_code
_entity_poly.pdbx_strand_id
1 'polypeptide(L)'
;MNENNRYLIKESIPKDSFSSTTHAIDTMAQEVPSEGIREYPIPSRYYKDRVTLLPVNQSKYYLYWEITDETLQKHGIDLNSQQLHFRIYDANGMLFTVSSSFAVSEYFIKGVFENRKIYAKAGFMEKGVFQELFVSQPIHTFSSQINLPSDKDEIWMCRGLLWSEFLHTSTTHLEFSGSSAKYIKELERLRFLTQMTQSTFGVGSSTMSLSHKGDSND
;
A
#
# COMPACT_ATOMS: atom_id res chain seq x y z
N MET A 1 7.78 22.23 49.25
CA MET A 1 7.62 21.00 48.44
C MET A 1 8.34 19.88 49.17
N ASN A 2 7.64 18.81 49.53
CA ASN A 2 8.08 17.83 50.54
C ASN A 2 8.86 16.67 49.88
N GLU A 3 10.07 16.36 50.36
CA GLU A 3 11.00 15.38 49.77
C GLU A 3 10.63 13.89 50.01
N ASN A 4 9.54 13.63 50.74
CA ASN A 4 9.17 12.27 51.15
C ASN A 4 8.44 11.42 50.08
N ASN A 5 8.13 11.96 48.90
CA ASN A 5 7.42 11.19 47.86
C ASN A 5 8.33 10.37 46.93
N ARG A 6 9.67 10.52 47.01
CA ARG A 6 10.60 9.78 46.13
C ARG A 6 10.92 8.36 46.62
N TYR A 7 10.61 8.05 47.88
CA TYR A 7 10.93 6.73 48.46
C TYR A 7 9.77 5.73 48.40
N LEU A 8 8.53 6.16 48.15
CA LEU A 8 7.36 5.27 48.12
C LEU A 8 7.17 4.53 46.78
N ILE A 9 7.83 4.95 45.69
CA ILE A 9 7.69 4.31 44.37
C ILE A 9 8.66 3.13 44.20
N LYS A 10 9.69 3.01 45.04
CA LYS A 10 10.73 1.99 44.89
C LYS A 10 10.45 0.65 45.56
N GLU A 11 9.35 0.50 46.29
CA GLU A 11 9.14 -0.67 47.16
C GLU A 11 7.88 -1.50 46.87
N SER A 12 7.33 -1.41 45.66
CA SER A 12 6.26 -2.33 45.26
C SER A 12 6.32 -2.64 43.78
N ILE A 13 7.16 -3.63 43.42
CA ILE A 13 6.88 -4.72 42.46
C ILE A 13 8.05 -5.71 42.62
N PRO A 14 7.84 -6.94 43.14
CA PRO A 14 8.86 -7.98 43.08
C PRO A 14 9.16 -8.30 41.61
N LYS A 15 10.44 -8.24 41.25
CA LYS A 15 10.96 -8.34 39.88
C LYS A 15 10.94 -9.75 39.27
N ASP A 16 10.33 -10.71 39.95
CA ASP A 16 10.44 -12.14 39.61
C ASP A 16 9.07 -12.84 39.43
N SER A 17 8.06 -12.13 38.91
CA SER A 17 6.81 -12.78 38.52
C SER A 17 6.28 -12.12 37.26
N PHE A 18 6.08 -12.94 36.22
CA PHE A 18 5.71 -12.62 34.83
C PHE A 18 6.89 -12.34 33.87
N SER A 19 7.54 -13.41 33.38
CA SER A 19 7.54 -13.76 31.95
C SER A 19 8.52 -14.91 31.68
N SER A 20 8.06 -16.16 31.68
CA SER A 20 8.81 -17.32 31.17
C SER A 20 8.75 -17.44 29.64
N THR A 21 8.70 -16.32 28.94
CA THR A 21 8.86 -16.25 27.49
C THR A 21 9.76 -15.07 27.18
N THR A 22 11.04 -15.19 27.53
CA THR A 22 12.09 -14.48 26.79
C THR A 22 11.95 -14.95 25.35
N HIS A 23 11.39 -14.09 24.51
CA HIS A 23 10.94 -14.42 23.17
C HIS A 23 12.09 -15.05 22.38
N ALA A 24 11.82 -16.13 21.65
CA ALA A 24 12.79 -16.75 20.72
C ALA A 24 13.47 -15.73 19.78
N ILE A 25 12.82 -14.58 19.58
CA ILE A 25 13.29 -13.43 18.81
C ILE A 25 14.53 -12.76 19.44
N ASP A 26 14.58 -12.63 20.77
CA ASP A 26 15.73 -12.06 21.50
C ASP A 26 16.94 -13.01 21.46
N THR A 27 16.70 -14.32 21.54
CA THR A 27 17.75 -15.34 21.43
C THR A 27 18.34 -15.36 20.02
N MET A 28 17.51 -15.26 18.98
CA MET A 28 17.98 -15.19 17.58
C MET A 28 18.73 -13.89 17.27
N ALA A 29 18.40 -12.77 17.92
CA ALA A 29 19.13 -11.51 17.75
C ALA A 29 20.54 -11.56 18.39
N GLN A 30 20.72 -12.34 19.46
CA GLN A 30 22.01 -12.52 20.14
C GLN A 30 22.91 -13.57 19.49
N GLU A 31 22.35 -14.54 18.76
CA GLU A 31 23.09 -15.60 18.08
C GLU A 31 23.59 -15.23 16.67
N VAL A 32 23.32 -14.01 16.19
CA VAL A 32 23.96 -13.54 14.95
C VAL A 32 25.46 -13.47 15.20
N PRO A 33 26.28 -14.33 14.56
CA PRO A 33 27.71 -14.28 14.74
C PRO A 33 28.19 -12.88 14.38
N SER A 34 29.04 -12.30 15.23
CA SER A 34 29.72 -11.03 15.02
C SER A 34 30.76 -11.09 13.89
N GLU A 35 30.44 -11.82 12.81
CA GLU A 35 31.12 -11.65 11.54
C GLU A 35 30.87 -10.21 11.11
N GLY A 36 31.95 -9.43 11.16
CA GLY A 36 31.94 -7.97 11.13
C GLY A 36 30.88 -7.43 10.20
N ILE A 37 30.04 -6.53 10.73
CA ILE A 37 29.08 -5.74 9.98
C ILE A 37 29.83 -5.20 8.77
N ARG A 38 29.65 -5.83 7.61
CA ARG A 38 30.23 -5.33 6.37
C ARG A 38 29.41 -4.09 6.07
N GLU A 39 29.99 -2.93 6.36
CA GLU A 39 29.43 -1.68 5.87
C GLU A 39 29.44 -1.77 4.34
N TYR A 40 28.25 -1.88 3.76
CA TYR A 40 28.05 -1.74 2.33
C TYR A 40 27.72 -0.27 2.08
N PRO A 41 28.71 0.60 1.79
CA PRO A 41 28.42 1.99 1.52
C PRO A 41 27.51 2.06 0.30
N ILE A 42 26.34 2.67 0.47
CA ILE A 42 25.43 2.95 -0.64
C ILE A 42 26.14 3.97 -1.54
N PRO A 43 26.40 3.65 -2.81
CA PRO A 43 27.08 4.57 -3.71
C PRO A 43 26.21 5.82 -3.94
N SER A 44 26.85 6.98 -4.05
CA SER A 44 26.15 8.25 -4.28
C SER A 44 25.47 8.33 -5.65
N ARG A 45 25.94 7.55 -6.63
CA ARG A 45 25.38 7.38 -7.96
C ARG A 45 25.61 5.97 -8.47
N TYR A 46 24.69 5.49 -9.30
CA TYR A 46 24.83 4.19 -9.95
C TYR A 46 25.58 4.30 -11.28
N TYR A 47 25.78 5.52 -11.79
CA TYR A 47 26.49 5.82 -13.05
C TYR A 47 25.95 4.99 -14.23
N LYS A 48 24.64 4.81 -14.25
CA LYS A 48 23.94 4.07 -15.30
C LYS A 48 22.74 4.87 -15.75
N ASP A 49 22.57 4.95 -17.06
CA ASP A 49 21.38 5.57 -17.63
C ASP A 49 20.14 4.78 -17.22
N ARG A 50 19.18 5.48 -16.62
CA ARG A 50 17.96 4.86 -16.12
C ARG A 50 16.81 5.85 -16.16
N VAL A 51 15.66 5.36 -16.58
CA VAL A 51 14.37 6.04 -16.43
C VAL A 51 13.39 5.04 -15.83
N THR A 52 12.80 5.38 -14.70
CA THR A 52 11.94 4.48 -13.93
C THR A 52 10.63 5.18 -13.64
N LEU A 53 9.52 4.53 -13.99
CA LEU A 53 8.17 4.98 -13.67
C LEU A 53 7.54 3.96 -12.75
N LEU A 54 7.06 4.40 -11.58
CA LEU A 54 6.44 3.53 -10.58
C LEU A 54 5.11 4.12 -10.12
N PRO A 55 4.09 3.28 -9.93
CA PRO A 55 2.83 3.71 -9.34
C PRO A 55 3.02 3.76 -7.80
N VAL A 56 2.72 4.91 -7.19
CA VAL A 56 2.79 5.08 -5.72
C VAL A 56 1.41 4.82 -5.10
N ASN A 57 0.37 5.38 -5.69
CA ASN A 57 -1.02 5.09 -5.38
C ASN A 57 -1.89 5.38 -6.62
N GLN A 58 -3.21 5.21 -6.51
CA GLN A 58 -4.18 5.43 -7.60
C GLN A 58 -4.10 6.83 -8.26
N SER A 59 -3.55 7.81 -7.55
CA SER A 59 -3.49 9.22 -7.96
C SER A 59 -2.06 9.79 -8.10
N LYS A 60 -1.04 8.97 -7.86
CA LYS A 60 0.34 9.44 -7.73
C LYS A 60 1.31 8.44 -8.34
N TYR A 61 2.19 8.95 -9.19
CA TYR A 61 3.26 8.18 -9.84
C TYR A 61 4.61 8.83 -9.54
N TYR A 62 5.63 8.00 -9.38
CA TYR A 62 7.00 8.40 -9.17
C TYR A 62 7.77 8.18 -10.46
N LEU A 63 8.40 9.24 -10.95
CA LEU A 63 9.31 9.22 -12.09
C LEU A 63 10.72 9.52 -11.56
N TYR A 64 11.65 8.62 -11.80
CA TYR A 64 13.07 8.79 -11.49
C TYR A 64 13.88 8.71 -12.77
N TRP A 65 14.92 9.53 -12.87
CA TRP A 65 15.90 9.40 -13.92
C TRP A 65 17.32 9.70 -13.44
N GLU A 66 18.25 9.02 -14.09
CA GLU A 66 19.68 9.24 -14.00
C GLU A 66 20.23 9.10 -15.41
N ILE A 67 20.86 10.15 -15.93
CA ILE A 67 21.53 10.14 -17.23
C ILE A 67 23.00 10.47 -16.98
N THR A 68 23.87 9.63 -17.50
CA THR A 68 25.31 9.74 -17.37
C THR A 68 25.86 10.87 -18.25
N ASP A 69 26.96 11.47 -17.81
CA ASP A 69 27.64 12.52 -18.57
C ASP A 69 28.13 11.99 -19.93
N GLU A 70 28.51 10.72 -20.01
CA GLU A 70 28.89 10.04 -21.26
C GLU A 70 27.76 10.08 -22.29
N THR A 71 26.54 9.75 -21.87
CA THR A 71 25.37 9.78 -22.74
C THR A 71 25.01 11.21 -23.15
N LEU A 72 25.07 12.17 -22.23
CA LEU A 72 24.83 13.58 -22.56
C LEU A 72 25.83 14.09 -23.60
N GLN A 73 27.12 13.79 -23.43
CA GLN A 73 28.17 14.15 -24.39
C GLN A 73 27.98 13.46 -25.74
N LYS A 74 27.66 12.17 -25.75
CA LYS A 74 27.42 11.40 -26.98
C LYS A 74 26.29 11.98 -27.83
N HIS A 75 25.27 12.51 -27.17
CA HIS A 75 24.13 13.14 -27.84
C HIS A 75 24.27 14.68 -27.99
N GLY A 76 25.39 15.27 -27.58
CA GLY A 76 25.62 16.71 -27.67
C GLY A 76 24.65 17.55 -26.84
N ILE A 77 24.15 16.98 -25.74
CA ILE A 77 23.16 17.61 -24.87
C ILE A 77 23.89 18.39 -23.78
N ASP A 78 23.74 19.70 -23.79
CA ASP A 78 24.19 20.58 -22.71
C ASP A 78 22.99 21.03 -21.87
N LEU A 79 22.92 20.54 -20.63
CA LEU A 79 21.80 20.82 -19.72
C LEU A 79 21.77 22.27 -19.20
N ASN A 80 22.82 23.06 -19.44
CA ASN A 80 22.81 24.49 -19.14
C ASN A 80 22.00 25.29 -20.17
N SER A 81 21.91 24.79 -21.40
CA SER A 81 21.21 25.44 -22.51
C SER A 81 19.97 24.68 -22.99
N GLN A 82 19.88 23.37 -22.70
CA GLN A 82 18.80 22.48 -23.11
C GLN A 82 18.12 21.85 -21.88
N GLN A 83 16.91 21.33 -22.10
CA GLN A 83 16.17 20.57 -21.10
C GLN A 83 15.91 19.16 -21.58
N LEU A 84 15.98 18.22 -20.64
CA LEU A 84 15.44 16.89 -20.82
C LEU A 84 13.92 16.96 -20.71
N HIS A 85 13.25 16.26 -21.61
CA HIS A 85 11.80 16.13 -21.62
C HIS A 85 11.43 14.68 -21.33
N PHE A 86 10.51 14.51 -20.39
CA PHE A 86 9.94 13.23 -20.03
C PHE A 86 8.47 13.25 -20.43
N ARG A 87 8.06 12.23 -21.18
CA ARG A 87 6.69 12.08 -21.67
C ARG A 87 6.16 10.71 -21.28
N ILE A 88 4.99 10.68 -20.64
CA ILE A 88 4.30 9.45 -20.30
C ILE A 88 3.31 9.12 -21.40
N TYR A 89 3.30 7.87 -21.80
CA TYR A 89 2.44 7.35 -22.85
C TYR A 89 1.59 6.20 -22.32
N ASP A 90 0.39 6.08 -22.89
CA ASP A 90 -0.40 4.86 -22.90
C ASP A 90 -0.61 4.37 -24.35
N ALA A 91 -1.53 3.43 -24.55
CA ALA A 91 -1.90 2.94 -25.88
C ALA A 91 -2.59 4.01 -26.76
N ASN A 92 -3.17 5.05 -26.15
CA ASN A 92 -3.95 6.09 -26.84
C ASN A 92 -3.11 7.33 -27.16
N GLY A 93 -1.96 7.51 -26.51
CA GLY A 93 -1.05 8.60 -26.80
C GLY A 93 -0.33 9.13 -25.56
N MET A 94 0.08 10.40 -25.64
CA MET A 94 0.80 11.08 -24.56
C MET A 94 -0.18 11.56 -23.49
N LEU A 95 0.08 11.19 -22.24
CA LEU A 95 -0.74 11.51 -21.06
C LEU A 95 -0.20 12.69 -20.26
N PHE A 96 1.13 12.79 -20.15
CA PHE A 96 1.77 13.77 -19.29
C PHE A 96 3.16 14.12 -19.82
N THR A 97 3.60 15.36 -19.58
CA THR A 97 4.96 15.79 -19.88
C THR A 97 5.54 16.64 -18.75
N VAL A 98 6.83 16.47 -18.50
CA VAL A 98 7.63 17.30 -17.59
C VAL A 98 9.00 17.52 -18.21
N SER A 99 9.61 18.67 -17.95
CA SER A 99 10.98 18.96 -18.35
C SER A 99 11.88 19.18 -17.14
N SER A 100 13.17 18.92 -17.31
CA SER A 100 14.20 19.11 -16.29
C SER A 100 15.54 19.51 -16.90
N SER A 101 16.25 20.41 -16.23
CA SER A 101 17.65 20.73 -16.52
C SER A 101 18.63 19.86 -15.74
N PHE A 102 18.15 18.85 -15.00
CA PHE A 102 18.99 17.97 -14.19
C PHE A 102 19.13 16.59 -14.82
N ALA A 103 20.37 16.11 -14.92
CA ALA A 103 20.70 14.76 -15.38
C ALA A 103 20.21 13.67 -14.41
N VAL A 104 20.14 13.99 -13.12
CA VAL A 104 19.70 13.08 -12.06
C VAL A 104 18.68 13.80 -11.21
N SER A 105 17.44 13.32 -11.21
CA SER A 105 16.38 13.87 -10.38
C SER A 105 15.16 12.95 -10.38
N GLU A 106 14.12 13.41 -9.71
CA GLU A 106 12.88 12.69 -9.49
C GLU A 106 11.69 13.64 -9.54
N TYR A 107 10.53 13.11 -9.87
CA TYR A 107 9.31 13.87 -9.98
C TYR A 107 8.09 13.04 -9.60
N PHE A 108 7.18 13.67 -8.86
CA PHE A 108 5.90 13.06 -8.51
C PHE A 108 4.78 13.61 -9.39
N ILE A 109 4.21 12.73 -10.18
CA ILE A 109 3.10 13.04 -11.08
C ILE A 109 1.81 12.82 -10.32
N LYS A 110 0.97 13.85 -10.26
CA LYS A 110 -0.38 13.76 -9.74
C LYS A 110 -1.32 13.54 -10.92
N GLY A 111 -2.06 12.45 -10.92
CA GLY A 111 -2.97 12.07 -12.00
C GLY A 111 -3.58 10.72 -11.72
N VAL A 112 -4.73 10.42 -12.31
CA VAL A 112 -5.39 9.13 -12.17
C VAL A 112 -5.33 8.43 -13.53
N PHE A 113 -4.56 7.36 -13.63
CA PHE A 113 -4.52 6.50 -14.81
C PHE A 113 -5.06 5.14 -14.38
N GLU A 114 -6.31 4.83 -14.70
CA GLU A 114 -6.96 3.59 -14.23
C GLU A 114 -6.80 2.45 -15.25
N ASN A 115 -6.40 1.27 -14.76
CA ASN A 115 -6.33 0.02 -15.53
C ASN A 115 -5.68 0.16 -16.92
N ARG A 116 -4.55 0.87 -16.98
CA ARG A 116 -3.79 1.13 -18.21
C ARG A 116 -2.37 0.63 -18.06
N LYS A 117 -1.79 0.26 -19.19
CA LYS A 117 -0.34 0.05 -19.30
C LYS A 117 0.31 1.37 -19.71
N ILE A 118 1.14 1.93 -18.83
CA ILE A 118 1.82 3.21 -19.06
C ILE A 118 3.34 3.05 -19.00
N TYR A 119 4.05 3.92 -19.70
CA TYR A 119 5.51 3.95 -19.71
C TYR A 119 6.01 5.39 -19.96
N ALA A 120 7.24 5.68 -19.54
CA ALA A 120 7.86 6.98 -19.71
C ALA A 120 8.94 6.93 -20.79
N LYS A 121 8.99 7.96 -21.63
CA LYS A 121 10.09 8.23 -22.56
C LYS A 121 10.86 9.46 -22.09
N ALA A 122 12.18 9.35 -21.98
CA ALA A 122 13.06 10.49 -21.79
C ALA A 122 13.71 10.86 -23.11
N GLY A 123 13.89 12.14 -23.35
CA GLY A 123 14.41 12.64 -24.61
C GLY A 123 14.70 14.14 -24.55
N PHE A 124 15.01 14.72 -25.70
CA PHE A 124 15.23 16.15 -25.85
C PHE A 124 14.44 16.66 -27.06
N MET A 125 14.29 17.97 -27.14
CA MET A 125 13.61 18.61 -28.27
C MET A 125 14.66 19.12 -29.26
N GLU A 126 14.65 18.60 -30.48
CA GLU A 126 15.48 19.10 -31.57
C GLU A 126 14.58 19.62 -32.69
N LYS A 127 14.72 20.91 -33.05
CA LYS A 127 13.93 21.55 -34.13
C LYS A 127 12.40 21.35 -33.97
N GLY A 128 11.92 21.33 -32.72
CA GLY A 128 10.49 21.13 -32.40
C GLY A 128 10.03 19.68 -32.43
N VAL A 129 10.91 18.73 -32.73
CA VAL A 129 10.63 17.29 -32.70
C VAL A 129 11.23 16.66 -31.45
N PHE A 130 10.47 15.79 -30.80
CA PHE A 130 10.96 15.04 -29.64
C PHE A 130 11.82 13.88 -30.11
N GLN A 131 13.10 13.89 -29.73
CA GLN A 131 14.00 12.77 -29.93
C GLN A 131 14.11 11.96 -28.65
N GLU A 132 13.81 10.66 -28.77
CA GLU A 132 13.85 9.70 -27.68
C GLU A 132 15.29 9.26 -27.39
N LEU A 133 15.64 9.23 -26.11
CA LEU A 133 16.90 8.68 -25.59
C LEU A 133 16.66 7.33 -24.89
N PHE A 134 15.67 7.30 -24.00
CA PHE A 134 15.40 6.15 -23.14
C PHE A 134 13.92 5.91 -22.95
N VAL A 135 13.57 4.65 -22.68
CA VAL A 135 12.22 4.22 -22.38
C VAL A 135 12.23 3.44 -21.07
N SER A 136 11.30 3.74 -20.18
CA SER A 136 11.11 2.97 -18.95
C SER A 136 10.48 1.62 -19.26
N GLN A 137 10.62 0.68 -18.32
CA GLN A 137 9.76 -0.50 -18.34
C GLN A 137 8.29 -0.08 -18.20
N PRO A 138 7.37 -0.74 -18.92
CA PRO A 138 5.96 -0.43 -18.81
C PRO A 138 5.38 -1.00 -17.51
N ILE A 139 4.51 -0.24 -16.88
CA ILE A 139 3.80 -0.62 -15.66
C ILE A 139 2.30 -0.73 -15.93
N HIS A 140 1.63 -1.61 -15.19
CA HIS A 140 0.17 -1.66 -15.15
C HIS A 140 -0.32 -0.82 -13.98
N THR A 141 -1.25 0.10 -14.25
CA THR A 141 -1.76 1.02 -13.23
C THR A 141 -2.89 0.41 -12.42
N PHE A 142 -3.15 1.00 -11.25
CA PHE A 142 -4.20 0.54 -10.36
C PHE A 142 -5.58 0.54 -11.03
N SER A 143 -6.41 -0.44 -10.65
CA SER A 143 -7.85 -0.38 -10.87
C SER A 143 -8.53 0.17 -9.62
N SER A 144 -9.50 1.06 -9.79
CA SER A 144 -10.40 1.50 -8.72
C SER A 144 -11.54 0.49 -8.48
N GLN A 145 -11.71 -0.48 -9.38
CA GLN A 145 -12.70 -1.53 -9.23
C GLN A 145 -12.23 -2.56 -8.18
N ILE A 146 -13.08 -2.79 -7.19
CA ILE A 146 -12.91 -3.88 -6.24
C ILE A 146 -13.30 -5.16 -6.97
N ASN A 147 -12.32 -6.00 -7.30
CA ASN A 147 -12.59 -7.34 -7.78
C ASN A 147 -13.10 -8.16 -6.59
N LEU A 148 -14.40 -8.41 -6.56
CA LEU A 148 -14.99 -9.37 -5.63
C LEU A 148 -14.57 -10.78 -6.08
N PRO A 149 -14.17 -11.67 -5.16
CA PRO A 149 -13.80 -13.02 -5.51
C PRO A 149 -15.00 -13.72 -6.16
N SER A 150 -14.75 -14.35 -7.30
CA SER A 150 -15.67 -15.25 -7.99
C SER A 150 -15.70 -16.61 -7.29
N ASP A 151 -16.77 -17.38 -7.44
CA ASP A 151 -16.89 -18.76 -6.92
C ASP A 151 -15.78 -19.72 -7.42
N LYS A 152 -15.03 -19.29 -8.44
CA LYS A 152 -13.91 -20.02 -9.05
C LYS A 152 -12.53 -19.56 -8.58
N ASP A 153 -12.45 -18.50 -7.78
CA ASP A 153 -11.17 -17.96 -7.31
C ASP A 153 -10.63 -18.79 -6.15
N GLU A 154 -9.33 -19.06 -6.17
CA GLU A 154 -8.65 -19.80 -5.11
C GLU A 154 -8.57 -18.95 -3.84
N ILE A 155 -9.23 -19.41 -2.77
CA ILE A 155 -9.32 -18.70 -1.49
C ILE A 155 -8.12 -19.09 -0.61
N TRP A 156 -7.15 -18.19 -0.52
CA TRP A 156 -5.91 -18.41 0.27
C TRP A 156 -6.08 -18.23 1.78
N MET A 157 -7.14 -17.54 2.22
CA MET A 157 -7.44 -17.34 3.63
C MET A 157 -8.94 -17.37 3.87
N CYS A 158 -9.40 -18.34 4.66
CA CYS A 158 -10.76 -18.37 5.17
C CYS A 158 -10.84 -17.51 6.44
N ARG A 159 -11.72 -16.51 6.44
CA ARG A 159 -11.95 -15.63 7.60
C ARG A 159 -12.64 -16.44 8.71
N GLY A 160 -12.02 -16.51 9.89
CA GLY A 160 -12.62 -17.14 11.07
C GLY A 160 -13.74 -16.31 11.70
N LEU A 161 -14.58 -16.95 12.52
CA LEU A 161 -15.77 -16.40 13.21
C LEU A 161 -15.54 -15.07 13.97
N LEU A 162 -14.32 -14.85 14.47
CA LEU A 162 -13.92 -13.61 15.15
C LEU A 162 -14.05 -12.36 14.25
N TRP A 163 -14.02 -12.53 12.93
CA TRP A 163 -14.05 -11.41 12.00
C TRP A 163 -15.46 -10.89 11.70
N SER A 164 -16.47 -11.76 11.72
CA SER A 164 -17.87 -11.33 11.66
C SER A 164 -18.29 -10.57 12.92
N GLU A 165 -17.80 -10.98 14.10
CA GLU A 165 -18.06 -10.26 15.36
C GLU A 165 -17.42 -8.87 15.36
N PHE A 166 -16.20 -8.73 14.84
CA PHE A 166 -15.55 -7.41 14.69
C PHE A 166 -16.30 -6.48 13.72
N LEU A 167 -16.81 -7.00 12.60
CA LEU A 167 -17.60 -6.20 11.66
C LEU A 167 -18.97 -5.80 12.27
N HIS A 168 -19.59 -6.69 13.04
CA HIS A 168 -20.80 -6.38 13.78
C HIS A 168 -20.58 -5.31 14.84
N THR A 169 -19.51 -5.39 15.64
CA THR A 169 -19.21 -4.35 16.64
C THR A 169 -18.80 -3.02 16.02
N SER A 170 -18.13 -3.06 14.86
CA SER A 170 -17.76 -1.84 14.12
C SER A 170 -18.97 -1.15 13.52
N THR A 171 -19.94 -1.90 12.97
CA THR A 171 -21.16 -1.33 12.39
C THR A 171 -22.10 -0.74 13.43
N THR A 172 -22.22 -1.36 14.61
CA THR A 172 -23.03 -0.81 15.72
C THR A 172 -22.44 0.45 16.34
N HIS A 173 -21.10 0.57 16.38
CA HIS A 173 -20.44 1.79 16.86
C HIS A 173 -20.42 2.95 15.84
N LEU A 174 -20.74 2.69 14.57
CA LEU A 174 -20.68 3.71 13.52
C LEU A 174 -21.95 4.58 13.43
N GLU A 175 -23.04 4.26 14.13
CA GLU A 175 -24.31 5.02 14.05
C GLU A 175 -24.26 6.46 14.58
N PHE A 176 -23.15 6.88 15.19
CA PHE A 176 -22.94 8.25 15.67
C PHE A 176 -21.73 8.90 15.02
N SER A 177 -21.91 9.58 13.87
CA SER A 177 -21.22 10.84 13.48
C SER A 177 -21.16 11.04 11.95
N GLY A 178 -21.79 12.12 11.47
CA GLY A 178 -21.20 12.99 10.42
C GLY A 178 -21.24 12.51 8.97
N SER A 179 -22.19 13.06 8.21
CA SER A 179 -22.36 12.93 6.76
C SER A 179 -21.08 13.17 5.94
N SER A 180 -20.54 12.13 5.32
CA SER A 180 -19.68 12.26 4.14
C SER A 180 -19.99 11.14 3.13
N ALA A 181 -19.98 11.44 1.83
CA ALA A 181 -20.27 10.43 0.79
C ALA A 181 -19.31 9.24 0.82
N LYS A 182 -18.09 9.42 1.35
CA LYS A 182 -17.13 8.33 1.60
C LYS A 182 -17.58 7.41 2.75
N TYR A 183 -18.20 7.97 3.78
CA TYR A 183 -18.77 7.23 4.90
C TYR A 183 -19.98 6.39 4.47
N ILE A 184 -20.86 6.93 3.62
CA ILE A 184 -21.98 6.17 3.07
C ILE A 184 -21.49 4.97 2.22
N LYS A 185 -20.48 5.18 1.37
CA LYS A 185 -19.85 4.10 0.60
C LYS A 185 -19.21 3.03 1.48
N GLU A 186 -18.56 3.43 2.58
CA GLU A 186 -17.95 2.47 3.51
C GLU A 186 -19.02 1.71 4.31
N LEU A 187 -20.15 2.34 4.67
CA LEU A 187 -21.29 1.65 5.28
C LEU A 187 -21.94 0.63 4.33
N GLU A 188 -22.13 0.99 3.06
CA GLU A 188 -22.63 0.07 2.03
C GLU A 188 -21.68 -1.12 1.86
N ARG A 189 -20.37 -0.86 1.85
CA ARG A 189 -19.34 -1.90 1.80
C ARG A 189 -19.41 -2.85 2.99
N LEU A 190 -19.54 -2.32 4.21
CA LEU A 190 -19.63 -3.14 5.42
C LEU A 190 -20.92 -3.97 5.44
N ARG A 191 -22.06 -3.39 5.06
CA ARG A 191 -23.34 -4.12 4.95
C ARG A 191 -23.26 -5.27 3.96
N PHE A 192 -22.66 -5.04 2.79
CA PHE A 192 -22.45 -6.06 1.78
C PHE A 192 -21.60 -7.22 2.33
N LEU A 193 -20.51 -6.93 3.05
CA LEU A 193 -19.66 -7.94 3.67
C LEU A 193 -20.41 -8.76 4.73
N THR A 194 -21.22 -8.11 5.58
CA THR A 194 -22.06 -8.81 6.57
C THR A 194 -23.07 -9.74 5.90
N GLN A 195 -23.73 -9.29 4.83
CA GLN A 195 -24.72 -10.10 4.12
C GLN A 195 -24.07 -11.30 3.42
N MET A 196 -22.88 -11.11 2.83
CA MET A 196 -22.09 -12.22 2.31
C MET A 196 -21.78 -13.24 3.41
N THR A 197 -21.30 -12.81 4.58
CA THR A 197 -21.01 -13.75 5.68
C THR A 197 -22.24 -14.54 6.14
N GLN A 198 -23.42 -13.94 6.15
CA GLN A 198 -24.67 -14.64 6.50
C GLN A 198 -25.11 -15.64 5.43
N SER A 199 -24.82 -15.38 4.15
CA SER A 199 -25.11 -16.31 3.05
C SER A 199 -24.13 -17.48 2.94
N THR A 200 -22.86 -17.27 3.28
CA THR A 200 -21.81 -18.31 3.20
C THR A 200 -21.88 -19.28 4.40
N PHE A 201 -22.37 -18.81 5.55
CA PHE A 201 -22.70 -19.68 6.69
C PHE A 201 -24.21 -19.93 6.73
N GLY A 202 -24.68 -20.93 5.98
CA GLY A 202 -26.02 -21.48 6.13
C GLY A 202 -26.22 -22.06 7.53
N VAL A 203 -26.51 -21.20 8.51
CA VAL A 203 -27.03 -21.61 9.81
C VAL A 203 -28.54 -21.70 9.65
N GLY A 204 -29.04 -22.92 9.50
CA GLY A 204 -30.45 -23.23 9.64
C GLY A 204 -30.94 -22.68 10.98
N SER A 205 -31.82 -21.69 10.93
CA SER A 205 -32.64 -21.32 12.07
C SER A 205 -33.66 -22.45 12.28
N SER A 206 -33.26 -23.48 13.01
CA SER A 206 -34.19 -24.41 13.63
C SER A 206 -34.92 -23.63 14.72
N THR A 207 -36.08 -23.06 14.39
CA THR A 207 -37.04 -22.65 15.40
C THR A 207 -37.53 -23.91 16.12
N MET A 208 -36.98 -24.19 17.30
CA MET A 208 -37.54 -25.17 18.23
C MET A 208 -38.95 -24.71 18.61
N SER A 209 -39.97 -25.40 18.08
CA SER A 209 -41.32 -25.32 18.59
C SER A 209 -41.36 -26.01 19.95
N LEU A 210 -41.53 -25.23 21.02
CA LEU A 210 -41.93 -25.78 22.32
C LEU A 210 -43.37 -26.29 22.20
N SER A 211 -43.51 -27.62 22.10
CA SER A 211 -44.79 -28.31 22.23
C SER A 211 -45.21 -28.34 23.70
N HIS A 212 -46.12 -27.44 24.09
CA HIS A 212 -46.99 -27.68 25.25
C HIS A 212 -48.34 -28.15 24.70
N LYS A 213 -48.64 -29.45 24.85
CA LYS A 213 -49.99 -29.96 24.67
C LYS A 213 -50.44 -30.51 26.03
N GLY A 214 -51.28 -29.72 26.70
CA GLY A 214 -52.06 -30.17 27.84
C GLY A 214 -53.17 -31.11 27.38
N ASP A 215 -53.52 -32.01 28.29
CA ASP A 215 -54.66 -32.91 28.22
C ASP A 215 -55.98 -32.20 27.91
N SER A 216 -56.85 -32.84 27.14
CA SER A 216 -58.29 -32.84 27.40
C SER A 216 -58.97 -33.98 26.63
N ASN A 217 -59.81 -34.69 27.39
CA ASN A 217 -60.72 -35.77 27.04
C ASN A 217 -61.63 -35.45 25.85
N ASP A 218 -61.95 -36.47 25.04
CA ASP A 218 -63.22 -37.21 25.10
C ASP A 218 -63.12 -38.50 24.27
#